data_AF-A0A7G8TF23-F1
#
_entry.id   AF-A0A7G8TF23-F1
#
_cell.length_a   1.000
_cell.length_b   1.000
_cell.length_c   1.000
_cell.angle_alpha   90.00
_cell.angle_beta   90.00
_cell.angle_gamma   90.00
#
_symmetry.space_group_name_H-M   'P 1'
#
loop_
_entity.id
_entity.type
_entity.pdbx_description
1 polymer ?
#
loop_
_entity_poly.entity_id
_entity_poly.type
_entity_poly.pdbx_seq_one_letter_code
_entity_poly.pdbx_strand_id
1 'polypeptide(L)'
;MMITGVIRYQNGTLVVEFPCSLYDLSGHLGSIGIRTPAAELPARGTERIEVRLASSKPIGELVLSKLRDSDTLSGVNLACQEIDRACPYGYDEFLDMLEPKAEPQTDRYRFYQQYETLPPSKATGMKYILEETRRYRTTMENYTLACQAAEDEEYEQPENGNEDWER
;
A
#
# COMPACT_ATOMS: atom_id res chain seq x y z
N MET A 1 4.64 -2.14 6.46
CA MET A 1 5.08 -0.74 6.50
C MET A 1 5.01 -0.30 7.97
N MET A 2 5.65 0.80 8.39
CA MET A 2 5.48 1.25 9.78
C MET A 2 5.34 2.78 9.87
N ILE A 3 4.15 3.23 10.23
CA ILE A 3 3.88 4.61 10.64
C ILE A 3 3.54 4.59 12.13
N THR A 4 4.30 5.33 12.93
CA THR A 4 4.02 5.51 14.36
C THR A 4 3.16 6.75 14.55
N GLY A 5 2.02 6.57 15.22
CA GLY A 5 1.13 7.63 15.65
C GLY A 5 1.25 7.91 17.15
N VAL A 6 1.49 9.16 17.51
CA VAL A 6 1.38 9.66 18.89
C VAL A 6 0.11 10.50 18.97
N ILE A 7 -0.86 10.03 19.75
CA ILE A 7 -2.18 10.65 19.91
C ILE A 7 -2.33 11.10 21.35
N ARG A 8 -2.61 12.39 21.57
CA ARG A 8 -2.84 12.94 22.91
C ARG A 8 -4.24 13.50 23.04
N TYR A 9 -4.86 13.19 24.17
CA TYR A 9 -6.16 13.73 24.55
C TYR A 9 -6.20 13.93 26.06
N GLN A 10 -6.47 15.17 26.49
CA GLN A 10 -6.39 15.56 27.90
C GLN A 10 -5.01 15.18 28.49
N ASN A 11 -4.97 14.36 29.54
CA ASN A 11 -3.74 13.86 30.17
C ASN A 11 -3.31 12.48 29.63
N GLY A 12 -4.05 11.92 28.66
CA GLY A 12 -3.76 10.63 28.05
C GLY A 12 -2.84 10.76 26.83
N THR A 13 -1.88 9.86 26.72
CA THR A 13 -1.05 9.69 25.52
C THR A 13 -1.14 8.24 25.05
N LEU A 14 -1.44 8.07 23.78
CA LEU A 14 -1.46 6.78 23.08
C LEU A 14 -0.35 6.79 22.04
N VAL A 15 0.45 5.74 22.01
CA VAL A 15 1.38 5.45 20.92
C VAL A 15 0.86 4.20 20.21
N VAL A 16 0.67 4.29 18.90
CA VAL A 16 0.14 3.21 18.07
C VAL A 16 0.96 3.08 16.79
N GLU A 17 1.10 1.87 16.29
CA GLU A 17 1.74 1.60 15.00
C GLU A 17 0.68 1.24 13.96
N PHE A 18 0.79 1.84 12.77
CA PHE A 18 -0.03 1.54 11.62
C PHE A 18 0.75 0.66 10.63
N PRO A 19 0.09 -0.37 10.05
CA PRO A 19 -1.32 -0.72 10.26
C PRO A 19 -1.56 -1.41 11.61
N CYS A 20 -2.67 -1.06 12.27
CA CYS A 20 -3.20 -1.78 13.42
C CYS A 20 -4.52 -2.47 13.02
N SER A 21 -4.91 -3.51 13.77
CA SER A 21 -6.26 -4.06 13.61
C SER A 21 -7.31 -2.97 13.84
N LEU A 22 -8.39 -2.98 13.05
CA LEU A 22 -9.47 -1.99 13.16
C LEU A 22 -10.15 -2.03 14.53
N TYR A 23 -10.29 -3.22 15.11
CA TYR A 23 -10.83 -3.40 16.47
C TYR A 23 -9.87 -2.84 17.54
N ASP A 24 -8.57 -2.97 17.31
CA ASP A 24 -7.55 -2.48 18.23
C ASP A 24 -7.49 -0.96 18.23
N LEU A 25 -7.68 -0.29 17.09
CA LEU A 25 -7.63 1.18 17.03
C LEU A 25 -8.70 1.84 17.90
N SER A 26 -9.94 1.34 17.85
CA SER A 26 -11.04 1.86 18.69
C SER A 26 -10.78 1.61 20.17
N GLY A 27 -10.30 0.41 20.53
CA GLY A 27 -9.91 0.08 21.90
C GLY A 27 -8.78 0.96 22.42
N HIS A 28 -7.75 1.19 21.60
CA HIS A 28 -6.62 2.05 21.90
C HIS A 28 -7.06 3.50 22.13
N LEU A 29 -7.89 4.06 21.24
CA LEU A 29 -8.45 5.41 21.42
C LEU A 29 -9.29 5.50 22.70
N GLY A 30 -10.10 4.48 22.98
CA GLY A 30 -10.89 4.37 24.20
C GLY A 30 -10.06 4.34 25.48
N SER A 31 -8.84 3.80 25.44
CA SER A 31 -7.93 3.73 26.59
C SER A 31 -7.47 5.10 27.11
N ILE A 32 -7.44 6.10 26.22
CA ILE A 32 -7.14 7.50 26.57
C ILE A 32 -8.40 8.36 26.66
N GLY A 33 -9.59 7.76 26.61
CA GLY A 33 -10.86 8.47 26.78
C GLY A 33 -11.47 9.05 25.50
N ILE A 34 -10.91 8.76 24.32
CA ILE A 34 -11.51 9.15 23.04
C ILE A 34 -12.61 8.13 22.69
N ARG A 35 -13.84 8.61 22.50
CA ARG A 35 -14.99 7.78 22.08
C ARG A 35 -15.43 8.02 20.63
N THR A 36 -14.91 9.07 20.01
CA THR A 36 -15.15 9.36 18.59
C THR A 36 -14.58 8.23 17.74
N PRO A 37 -15.33 7.70 16.75
CA PRO A 37 -14.81 6.70 15.83
C PRO A 37 -13.56 7.18 15.10
N ALA A 38 -12.59 6.29 14.89
CA ALA A 38 -11.37 6.62 14.14
C ALA A 38 -11.64 7.07 12.68
N ALA A 39 -12.79 6.67 12.12
CA ALA A 39 -13.25 7.09 10.80
C ALA A 39 -13.72 8.55 10.75
N GLU A 40 -13.97 9.16 11.90
CA GLU A 40 -14.38 10.56 12.05
C GLU A 40 -13.25 11.42 12.64
N LEU A 41 -12.13 10.81 13.03
CA LEU A 41 -11.01 11.49 13.67
C LEU A 41 -9.98 11.90 12.63
N PRO A 42 -9.75 13.22 12.39
CA PRO A 42 -8.77 13.68 11.43
C PRO A 42 -7.36 13.19 11.77
N ALA A 43 -6.61 12.74 10.78
CA ALA A 43 -5.26 12.22 10.94
C ALA A 43 -4.24 13.28 11.38
N ARG A 44 -4.58 14.58 11.22
CA ARG A 44 -3.81 15.72 11.75
C ARG A 44 -4.27 16.16 13.14
N GLY A 45 -5.29 15.51 13.68
CA GLY A 45 -5.89 15.89 14.95
C GLY A 45 -6.90 17.03 14.83
N THR A 46 -7.32 17.52 15.99
CA THR A 46 -8.27 18.62 16.18
C THR A 46 -7.74 19.54 17.27
N GLU A 47 -8.45 20.61 17.59
CA GLU A 47 -8.10 21.47 18.74
C GLU A 47 -8.04 20.71 20.07
N ARG A 48 -8.78 19.61 20.20
CA ARG A 48 -8.84 18.82 21.44
C ARG A 48 -7.95 17.58 21.42
N ILE A 49 -7.61 17.08 20.24
CA ILE A 49 -6.89 15.82 20.05
C ILE A 49 -5.66 16.12 19.23
N GLU A 50 -4.48 16.05 19.85
CA GLU A 50 -3.22 16.20 19.14
C GLU A 50 -2.87 14.86 18.48
N VAL A 51 -2.57 14.87 17.18
CA VAL A 51 -2.09 13.68 16.46
C VAL A 51 -0.77 14.03 15.78
N ARG A 52 0.26 13.22 16.04
CA ARG A 52 1.54 13.27 15.31
C ARG A 52 1.80 11.93 14.69
N LEU A 53 1.98 11.91 13.37
CA LEU A 53 2.33 10.72 12.62
C LEU A 53 3.77 10.85 12.11
N ALA A 54 4.54 9.79 12.21
CA ALA A 54 5.91 9.72 11.70
C ALA A 54 6.19 8.33 11.12
N SER A 55 7.11 8.24 10.17
CA SER A 55 7.61 6.97 9.67
C SER A 55 9.14 7.02 9.59
N SER A 56 9.76 5.86 9.74
CA SER A 56 11.20 5.65 9.50
C SER A 56 11.46 4.91 8.18
N LYS A 57 10.41 4.67 7.37
CA LYS A 57 10.48 3.92 6.12
C LYS A 57 10.06 4.84 4.97
N PRO A 58 10.74 4.80 3.79
CA PRO A 58 10.42 5.67 2.66
C PRO A 58 8.95 5.61 2.23
N ILE A 59 8.38 4.41 2.19
CA ILE A 59 6.95 4.23 1.85
C ILE A 59 6.01 4.90 2.84
N GLY A 60 6.33 4.86 4.14
CA GLY A 60 5.51 5.55 5.15
C GLY A 60 5.68 7.05 5.09
N GLU A 61 6.88 7.56 4.83
CA GLU A 61 7.13 8.99 4.58
C GLU A 61 6.34 9.48 3.36
N LEU A 62 6.33 8.72 2.26
CA LEU A 62 5.53 9.03 1.08
C LEU A 62 4.05 9.10 1.41
N VAL A 63 3.50 8.10 2.10
CA VAL A 63 2.08 8.10 2.53
C VAL A 63 1.77 9.34 3.35
N LEU A 64 2.61 9.69 4.33
CA LEU A 64 2.43 10.90 5.14
C LEU A 64 2.58 12.20 4.34
N SER A 65 3.42 12.23 3.31
CA SER A 65 3.58 13.39 2.41
C SER A 65 2.30 13.70 1.64
N LYS A 66 1.45 12.70 1.37
CA LYS A 66 0.18 12.87 0.65
C LYS A 66 -0.99 13.20 1.57
N LEU A 67 -0.81 13.18 2.89
CA LEU A 67 -1.86 13.35 3.89
C LEU A 67 -2.54 14.72 3.82
N ARG A 68 -3.86 14.71 3.69
CA ARG A 68 -4.73 15.90 3.70
C ARG A 68 -5.40 16.11 5.04
N ASP A 69 -5.86 17.33 5.26
CA ASP A 69 -6.59 17.72 6.48
C ASP A 69 -7.91 16.95 6.63
N SER A 70 -8.52 16.54 5.51
CA SER A 70 -9.74 15.74 5.47
C SER A 70 -9.51 14.25 5.69
N ASP A 71 -8.25 13.78 5.67
CA ASP A 71 -7.96 12.36 5.87
C ASP A 71 -8.09 11.99 7.35
N THR A 72 -8.47 10.74 7.62
CA THR A 72 -8.78 10.25 8.96
C THR A 72 -7.80 9.19 9.41
N LEU A 73 -7.72 8.94 10.72
CA LEU A 73 -6.86 7.87 11.26
C LEU A 73 -7.22 6.50 10.67
N SER A 74 -8.51 6.21 10.49
CA SER A 74 -8.93 4.99 9.80
C SER A 74 -8.50 4.97 8.34
N GLY A 75 -8.52 6.11 7.65
CA GLY A 75 -8.04 6.22 6.26
C GLY A 75 -6.56 5.91 6.14
N VAL A 76 -5.74 6.45 7.04
CA VAL A 76 -4.30 6.12 7.12
C VAL A 76 -4.11 4.64 7.43
N ASN A 77 -4.82 4.09 8.42
CA ASN A 77 -4.72 2.68 8.77
C ASN A 77 -5.07 1.77 7.59
N LEU A 78 -6.17 2.05 6.89
CA LEU A 78 -6.61 1.29 5.73
C LEU A 78 -5.60 1.36 4.59
N ALA A 79 -5.07 2.56 4.29
CA ALA A 79 -4.02 2.72 3.30
C ALA A 79 -2.80 1.85 3.64
N CYS A 80 -2.40 1.82 4.92
CA CYS A 80 -1.30 0.97 5.36
C CYS A 80 -1.57 -0.52 5.17
N GLN A 81 -2.77 -0.98 5.49
CA GLN A 81 -3.18 -2.38 5.31
C GLN A 81 -3.20 -2.78 3.84
N GLU A 82 -3.76 -1.94 2.97
CA GLU A 82 -3.84 -2.25 1.54
C GLU A 82 -2.46 -2.26 0.89
N ILE A 83 -1.55 -1.35 1.29
CA ILE A 83 -0.16 -1.36 0.81
C ILE A 83 0.52 -2.66 1.22
N ASP A 84 0.43 -3.05 2.49
CA ASP A 84 1.08 -4.28 2.97
C ASP A 84 0.54 -5.55 2.29
N ARG A 85 -0.75 -5.55 1.90
CA ARG A 85 -1.34 -6.64 1.10
C ARG A 85 -0.83 -6.64 -0.34
N ALA A 86 -0.70 -5.46 -0.95
CA ALA A 86 -0.26 -5.34 -2.33
C ALA A 86 1.26 -5.58 -2.49
N CYS A 87 2.03 -5.37 -1.42
CA CYS A 87 3.50 -5.36 -1.44
C CYS A 87 4.10 -6.40 -0.46
N PRO A 88 3.82 -7.71 -0.62
CA PRO A 88 4.25 -8.72 0.34
C PRO A 88 5.78 -8.92 0.41
N TYR A 89 6.53 -8.55 -0.64
CA TYR A 89 7.96 -8.81 -0.76
C TYR A 89 8.84 -7.56 -0.65
N GLY A 90 8.24 -6.38 -0.46
CA GLY A 90 8.95 -5.11 -0.47
C GLY A 90 8.13 -4.02 -1.15
N TYR A 91 8.56 -2.77 -0.97
CA TYR A 91 7.82 -1.58 -1.43
C TYR A 91 8.50 -0.86 -2.59
N ASP A 92 9.64 -1.37 -3.07
CA ASP A 92 10.52 -0.65 -3.97
C ASP A 92 9.87 -0.40 -5.34
N GLU A 93 9.24 -1.43 -5.92
CA GLU A 93 8.47 -1.33 -7.18
C GLU A 93 7.25 -0.43 -6.98
N PHE A 94 6.59 -0.52 -5.83
CA PHE A 94 5.44 0.34 -5.55
C PHE A 94 5.85 1.81 -5.34
N LEU A 95 6.97 2.06 -4.69
CA LEU A 95 7.57 3.38 -4.54
C LEU A 95 7.94 3.96 -5.90
N ASP A 96 8.60 3.18 -6.76
CA ASP A 96 8.96 3.60 -8.12
C ASP A 96 7.70 3.88 -8.97
N MET A 97 6.59 3.17 -8.75
CA MET A 97 5.32 3.51 -9.39
C MET A 97 4.78 4.88 -8.95
N LEU A 98 4.84 5.17 -7.65
CA LEU A 98 4.29 6.41 -7.07
C LEU A 98 5.18 7.63 -7.33
N GLU A 99 6.50 7.42 -7.38
CA GLU A 99 7.51 8.43 -7.68
C GLU A 99 8.48 7.92 -8.76
N PRO A 100 8.05 7.91 -10.03
CA PRO A 100 8.86 7.39 -11.15
C PRO A 100 10.22 8.07 -11.24
N LYS A 101 11.25 7.26 -11.44
CA LYS A 101 12.63 7.75 -11.53
C LYS A 101 12.93 8.23 -12.95
N ALA A 102 13.76 9.26 -13.06
CA ALA A 102 14.18 9.79 -14.36
C ALA A 102 15.02 8.78 -15.16
N GLU A 103 15.83 7.98 -14.46
CA GLU A 103 16.72 6.99 -15.08
C GLU A 103 16.03 5.62 -15.20
N PRO A 104 15.75 5.14 -16.43
CA PRO A 104 15.00 3.91 -16.66
C PRO A 104 15.57 2.67 -15.98
N GLN A 105 16.90 2.57 -15.84
CA GLN A 105 17.58 1.39 -15.28
C GLN A 105 17.42 1.29 -13.77
N THR A 106 17.00 2.37 -13.11
CA THR A 106 16.83 2.44 -11.65
C THR A 106 15.38 2.35 -11.23
N ASP A 107 14.44 2.45 -12.19
CA ASP A 107 12.99 2.35 -12.01
C ASP A 107 12.56 0.88 -12.15
N ARG A 108 12.34 0.22 -11.02
CA ARG A 108 11.95 -1.19 -10.99
C ARG A 108 10.53 -1.40 -11.49
N TYR A 109 9.67 -0.39 -11.35
CA TYR A 109 8.28 -0.48 -11.78
C TYR A 109 8.13 -0.43 -13.30
N ARG A 110 9.06 0.23 -13.99
CA ARG A 110 9.03 0.41 -15.45
C ARG A 110 8.79 -0.88 -16.23
N PHE A 111 9.37 -2.01 -15.79
CA PHE A 111 9.15 -3.31 -16.41
C PHE A 111 7.68 -3.73 -16.41
N TYR A 112 6.94 -3.37 -15.36
CA TYR A 112 5.55 -3.77 -15.16
C TYR A 112 4.53 -2.87 -15.86
N GLN A 113 4.95 -1.71 -16.38
CA GLN A 113 4.05 -0.75 -17.05
C GLN A 113 3.26 -1.36 -18.21
N GLN A 114 3.82 -2.37 -18.89
CA GLN A 114 3.14 -3.08 -19.97
C GLN A 114 1.92 -3.90 -19.51
N TYR A 115 1.81 -4.20 -18.22
CA TYR A 115 0.69 -4.94 -17.63
C TYR A 115 -0.34 -4.02 -16.96
N GLU A 116 -0.17 -2.69 -17.04
CA GLU A 116 -1.13 -1.73 -16.49
C GLU A 116 -2.43 -1.71 -17.29
N THR A 117 -3.56 -1.85 -16.60
CA THR A 117 -4.90 -1.75 -17.21
C THR A 117 -5.75 -0.62 -16.63
N LEU A 118 -5.32 -0.05 -15.51
CA LEU A 118 -6.03 1.03 -14.83
C LEU A 118 -5.29 2.36 -15.03
N PRO A 119 -6.00 3.46 -15.33
CA PRO A 119 -5.37 4.77 -15.44
C PRO A 119 -4.86 5.27 -14.08
N PRO A 120 -3.85 6.15 -14.05
CA PRO A 120 -3.41 6.80 -12.81
C PRO A 120 -4.55 7.53 -12.09
N SER A 121 -4.55 7.46 -10.76
CA SER A 121 -5.50 8.14 -9.91
C SER A 121 -5.42 9.66 -10.07
N LYS A 122 -6.59 10.30 -10.14
CA LYS A 122 -6.76 11.76 -10.03
C LYS A 122 -7.13 12.21 -8.62
N ALA A 123 -7.27 11.26 -7.71
CA ALA A 123 -7.58 11.55 -6.32
C ALA A 123 -6.33 12.10 -5.62
N THR A 124 -6.49 12.36 -4.33
CA THR A 124 -5.49 12.99 -3.48
C THR A 124 -5.73 12.57 -2.03
N GLY A 125 -4.77 12.76 -1.13
CA GLY A 125 -4.94 12.25 0.24
C GLY A 125 -4.83 10.73 0.31
N MET A 126 -5.43 10.14 1.34
CA MET A 126 -5.44 8.68 1.51
C MET A 126 -6.22 7.97 0.40
N LYS A 127 -7.18 8.65 -0.23
CA LYS A 127 -7.89 8.11 -1.40
C LYS A 127 -6.95 7.88 -2.59
N TYR A 128 -6.02 8.79 -2.85
CA TYR A 128 -4.99 8.60 -3.90
C TYR A 128 -4.15 7.36 -3.61
N ILE A 129 -3.66 7.23 -2.38
CA ILE A 129 -2.85 6.08 -1.97
C ILE A 129 -3.61 4.77 -2.19
N LEU A 130 -4.89 4.71 -1.79
CA LEU A 130 -5.72 3.51 -1.97
C LEU A 130 -5.96 3.17 -3.45
N GLU A 131 -6.27 4.17 -4.28
CA GLU A 131 -6.48 3.95 -5.71
C GLU A 131 -5.19 3.51 -6.43
N GLU A 132 -4.05 4.12 -6.10
CA GLU A 132 -2.76 3.70 -6.66
C GLU A 132 -2.35 2.33 -6.15
N THR A 133 -2.59 2.00 -4.88
CA THR A 133 -2.35 0.65 -4.35
C THR A 133 -3.15 -0.40 -5.11
N ARG A 134 -4.42 -0.10 -5.44
CA ARG A 134 -5.24 -0.97 -6.28
C ARG A 134 -4.68 -1.09 -7.69
N ARG A 135 -4.24 0.01 -8.29
CA ARG A 135 -3.60 0.03 -9.62
C ARG A 135 -2.36 -0.85 -9.66
N TYR A 136 -1.49 -0.72 -8.66
CA TYR A 136 -0.31 -1.56 -8.50
C TYR A 136 -0.68 -3.04 -8.37
N ARG A 137 -1.59 -3.38 -7.44
CA ARG A 137 -2.01 -4.76 -7.22
C ARG A 137 -2.55 -5.42 -8.49
N THR A 138 -3.44 -4.73 -9.21
CA THR A 138 -3.98 -5.25 -10.47
C THR A 138 -2.90 -5.42 -11.55
N THR A 139 -1.90 -4.53 -11.58
CA THR A 139 -0.75 -4.68 -12.50
C THR A 139 0.08 -5.92 -12.16
N MET A 140 0.34 -6.19 -10.88
CA MET A 140 1.05 -7.39 -10.44
C MET A 140 0.26 -8.69 -10.69
N GLU A 141 -1.06 -8.65 -10.52
CA GLU A 141 -1.96 -9.76 -10.87
C GLU A 141 -1.89 -10.07 -12.38
N ASN A 142 -1.95 -9.05 -13.24
CA ASN A 142 -1.83 -9.21 -14.69
C ASN A 142 -0.46 -9.77 -15.11
N TYR A 143 0.62 -9.30 -14.48
CA TYR A 143 1.95 -9.84 -14.70
C TYR A 143 2.01 -11.34 -14.35
N THR A 144 1.46 -11.72 -13.20
CA THR A 144 1.42 -13.12 -12.76
C THR A 144 0.66 -14.00 -13.75
N LEU A 145 -0.48 -13.54 -14.24
CA LEU A 145 -1.26 -14.24 -15.26
C LEU A 145 -0.51 -14.39 -16.58
N ALA A 146 0.22 -13.35 -17.00
CA ALA A 146 1.03 -13.42 -18.22
C ALA A 146 2.19 -14.41 -18.09
N CYS A 147 2.84 -14.49 -16.93
CA CYS A 147 3.85 -15.51 -16.65
C CYS A 147 3.26 -16.92 -16.70
N GLN A 148 2.11 -17.15 -16.08
CA GLN A 148 1.43 -18.45 -16.09
C GLN A 148 1.05 -18.88 -17.51
N ALA A 149 0.51 -17.98 -18.32
CA ALA A 149 0.18 -18.28 -19.71
C ALA A 149 1.41 -18.64 -20.55
N ALA A 150 2.54 -17.96 -20.32
CA ALA A 150 3.79 -18.27 -21.02
C ALA A 150 4.37 -19.63 -20.59
N GLU A 151 4.25 -20.00 -19.30
CA GLU A 151 4.62 -21.32 -18.81
C GLU A 151 3.73 -22.41 -19.43
N ASP A 152 2.40 -22.23 -19.43
CA ASP A 152 1.47 -23.18 -20.03
C ASP A 152 1.72 -23.39 -21.54
N GLU A 153 2.02 -22.32 -22.28
CA GLU A 153 2.41 -22.40 -23.70
C GLU A 153 3.76 -23.13 -23.93
N GLU A 154 4.67 -23.10 -22.97
CA GLU A 154 5.93 -23.87 -23.02
C GLU A 154 5.69 -25.37 -22.82
N TYR A 155 4.77 -25.75 -21.92
CA TYR A 155 4.42 -27.15 -21.66
C TYR A 155 3.44 -27.76 -22.70
N GLU A 156 2.69 -26.94 -23.45
CA GLU A 156 1.82 -27.40 -24.54
C GLU A 156 2.55 -27.60 -25.87
N GLN A 157 3.82 -27.21 -25.99
CA GLN A 157 4.61 -27.54 -27.17
C GLN A 157 4.86 -29.07 -27.20
N PRO A 158 4.37 -29.79 -28.22
CA PRO A 158 4.70 -31.21 -28.35
C PRO A 158 6.22 -31.32 -28.47
N GLU A 159 6.84 -32.19 -27.66
CA GLU A 159 8.24 -32.58 -27.84
C GLU A 159 8.41 -33.06 -29.28
N ASN A 160 8.87 -32.17 -30.16
CA ASN A 160 9.29 -32.54 -31.49
C ASN A 160 10.70 -33.13 -31.33
N GLY A 161 10.72 -34.36 -30.81
CA GLY A 161 11.87 -34.97 -30.17
C GLY A 161 11.87 -36.49 -30.24
N ASN A 162 11.81 -37.02 -31.47
CA ASN A 162 12.53 -38.24 -31.85
C ASN A 162 11.98 -39.59 -31.32
N GLU A 163 10.88 -40.08 -31.91
CA GLU A 163 10.55 -41.52 -31.92
C GLU A 163 11.29 -42.20 -33.10
N ASP A 164 12.60 -42.42 -32.95
CA ASP A 164 13.41 -43.28 -33.85
C ASP A 164 14.41 -44.13 -33.04
N TRP A 165 13.90 -44.88 -32.06
CA TRP A 165 14.72 -45.78 -31.23
C TRP A 165 14.11 -47.17 -30.95
N GLU A 166 13.21 -47.66 -31.80
CA GLU A 166 12.89 -49.09 -31.85
C GLU A 166 12.97 -49.61 -33.29
N ARG A 167 14.21 -49.90 -33.71
CA ARG A 167 14.51 -50.86 -34.77
C ARG A 167 14.68 -52.26 -34.17
#